data_AF-A0A1J0LMF5-F1
#
_entry.id   AF-A0A1J0LMF5-F1
#
_cell.length_a   1.000
_cell.length_b   1.000
_cell.length_c   1.000
_cell.angle_alpha   90.00
_cell.angle_beta   90.00
_cell.angle_gamma   90.00
#
_symmetry.space_group_name_H-M   'P 1'
#
loop_
_entity.id
_entity.type
_entity.pdbx_description
1 polymer ?
#
loop_
_entity_poly.entity_id
_entity_poly.type
_entity_poly.pdbx_seq_one_letter_code
_entity_poly.pdbx_strand_id
1 'polypeptide(L)'
;MKNFIKEFTRLFLIITILLGITLFHSCSSDDTTGEERTNLSIQEASKTLEPVSDNTIYFSEVEEEVGEKKSSRTNEYYDYFIINQSETNWFYANSDQLDDFWGRYVDVKIKHGGYDFNAYSYPSNAYIWFGEAFYRHFRYNVGGNGVAVTGMLAHEYAHQVQWRLGIGNYNYTLYHELQADALAGYFMGHRSGENLNWDEVKFVAHGQGSVAGGDHGTYNQRYNAVQIGYNIAKNNPNISAQEFKRQFDNWFY
;
A
#
# COMPACT_ATOMS: atom_id res chain seq x y z
N MET A 1 -20.95 -3.50 -51.78
CA MET A 1 -21.41 -3.94 -50.44
C MET A 1 -20.29 -4.22 -49.44
N LYS A 2 -19.23 -4.99 -49.76
CA LYS A 2 -18.17 -5.34 -48.79
C LYS A 2 -17.28 -4.17 -48.31
N ASN A 3 -17.18 -3.07 -49.07
CA ASN A 3 -16.38 -1.90 -48.68
C ASN A 3 -17.16 -0.87 -47.83
N PHE A 4 -18.49 -0.91 -47.82
CA PHE A 4 -19.31 0.03 -47.03
C PHE A 4 -19.38 -0.39 -45.53
N ILE A 5 -19.22 -1.68 -45.26
CA ILE A 5 -19.27 -2.25 -43.90
C ILE A 5 -17.97 -1.99 -43.12
N LYS A 6 -16.82 -1.88 -43.80
CA LYS A 6 -15.50 -1.61 -43.17
C LYS A 6 -15.34 -0.16 -42.67
N GLU A 7 -15.98 0.80 -43.34
CA GLU A 7 -16.00 2.21 -42.91
C GLU A 7 -16.95 2.41 -41.71
N PHE A 8 -18.09 1.72 -41.70
CA PHE A 8 -19.06 1.78 -40.59
C PHE A 8 -18.53 1.20 -39.27
N THR A 9 -17.66 0.18 -39.33
CA THR A 9 -17.02 -0.39 -38.11
C THR A 9 -15.92 0.50 -37.55
N ARG A 10 -15.23 1.30 -38.38
CA ARG A 10 -14.24 2.28 -37.90
C ARG A 10 -14.89 3.51 -37.26
N LEU A 11 -16.05 3.94 -37.76
CA LEU A 11 -16.78 5.08 -37.19
C LEU A 11 -17.38 4.75 -35.80
N PHE A 12 -17.83 3.51 -35.58
CA PHE A 12 -18.34 3.08 -34.26
C PHE A 12 -17.22 2.91 -33.22
N LEU A 13 -16.01 2.52 -33.64
CA LEU A 13 -14.87 2.40 -32.73
C LEU A 13 -14.35 3.78 -32.28
N ILE A 14 -14.44 4.80 -33.14
CA ILE A 14 -14.01 6.17 -32.82
C ILE A 14 -15.04 6.92 -31.97
N ILE A 15 -16.34 6.68 -32.17
CA ILE A 15 -17.41 7.31 -31.36
C ILE A 15 -17.45 6.76 -29.92
N THR A 16 -17.07 5.49 -29.72
CA THR A 16 -17.00 4.90 -28.37
C THR A 16 -15.81 5.43 -27.55
N ILE A 17 -14.74 5.91 -28.21
CA ILE A 17 -13.58 6.52 -27.55
C ILE A 17 -13.86 7.98 -27.15
N LEU A 18 -14.81 8.66 -27.81
CA LEU A 18 -15.14 10.07 -27.51
C LEU A 18 -16.25 10.30 -26.47
N LEU A 19 -17.00 9.26 -26.06
CA LEU A 19 -18.11 9.40 -25.09
C LEU A 19 -17.78 8.90 -23.67
N GLY A 20 -16.54 8.46 -23.42
CA GLY A 20 -16.08 8.02 -22.09
C GLY A 20 -15.41 9.12 -21.24
N ILE A 21 -15.46 10.38 -21.67
CA ILE A 21 -14.90 11.52 -20.92
C ILE A 21 -16.04 12.46 -20.58
N THR A 22 -16.75 12.17 -19.49
CA THR A 22 -17.44 13.22 -18.73
C THR A 22 -17.72 12.76 -17.30
N LEU A 23 -17.13 13.52 -16.38
CA LEU A 23 -17.51 13.72 -14.97
C LEU A 23 -17.19 12.60 -13.97
N PHE A 24 -15.91 12.49 -13.62
CA PHE A 24 -15.56 12.43 -12.20
C PHE A 24 -14.67 13.64 -11.87
N HIS A 25 -15.15 14.49 -10.97
CA HIS A 25 -14.35 15.53 -10.31
C HIS A 25 -13.25 14.82 -9.51
N SER A 26 -12.13 14.55 -10.17
CA SER A 26 -10.86 14.32 -9.47
C SER A 26 -10.37 15.68 -9.01
N CYS A 27 -10.02 15.79 -7.73
CA CYS A 27 -9.54 17.01 -7.11
C CYS A 27 -8.17 17.38 -7.68
N SER A 28 -8.18 18.01 -8.85
CA SER A 28 -7.08 18.79 -9.37
C SER A 28 -7.23 20.20 -8.80
N SER A 29 -6.37 20.54 -7.84
CA SER A 29 -5.94 21.92 -7.69
C SER A 29 -4.43 21.92 -7.77
N ASP A 30 -3.95 22.52 -8.85
CA ASP A 30 -2.57 22.91 -9.08
C ASP A 30 -1.97 23.53 -7.83
N ASP A 31 -0.78 23.08 -7.46
CA ASP A 31 0.15 23.91 -6.71
C ASP A 31 1.53 23.80 -7.37
N THR A 32 1.63 24.45 -8.53
CA THR A 32 2.90 24.77 -9.18
C THR A 32 3.58 25.92 -8.45
N THR A 33 3.92 25.74 -7.17
CA THR A 33 4.90 26.56 -6.42
C THR A 33 5.30 25.81 -5.14
N GLY A 34 6.11 24.77 -5.28
CA GLY A 34 6.78 24.12 -4.16
C GLY A 34 8.24 23.93 -4.49
N GLU A 35 9.11 24.64 -3.78
CA GLU A 35 10.57 24.61 -3.92
C GLU A 35 11.10 23.19 -4.17
N GLU A 36 11.91 23.10 -5.22
CA GLU A 36 12.81 21.99 -5.50
C GLU A 36 13.77 21.82 -4.31
N ARG A 37 13.40 21.00 -3.32
CA ARG A 37 14.36 20.45 -2.35
C ARG A 37 15.10 19.29 -3.00
N THR A 38 15.98 19.64 -3.94
CA THR A 38 17.02 18.74 -4.40
C THR A 38 18.15 18.67 -3.37
N ASN A 39 18.64 17.46 -3.16
CA ASN A 39 19.90 17.10 -2.50
C ASN A 39 20.04 17.44 -1.01
N LEU A 40 19.71 16.47 -0.16
CA LEU A 40 20.47 16.26 1.08
C LEU A 40 21.10 14.87 1.05
N SER A 41 22.43 14.87 1.02
CA SER A 41 23.26 13.68 1.08
C SER A 41 23.06 12.96 2.41
N ILE A 42 23.07 11.63 2.34
CA ILE A 42 22.79 10.68 3.43
C ILE A 42 23.84 10.70 4.59
N GLN A 43 24.69 11.73 4.72
CA GLN A 43 25.92 11.58 5.51
C GLN A 43 26.05 12.34 6.84
N GLU A 44 25.06 13.10 7.32
CA GLU A 44 25.25 13.87 8.57
C GLU A 44 24.09 13.84 9.60
N ALA A 45 23.25 12.82 9.61
CA ALA A 45 22.26 12.61 10.68
C ALA A 45 22.79 11.64 11.76
N SER A 46 23.89 12.01 12.42
CA SER A 46 24.35 11.36 13.65
C SER A 46 24.75 12.40 14.69
N LYS A 47 23.75 12.93 15.41
CA LYS A 47 23.99 13.56 16.72
C LYS A 47 22.81 13.31 17.66
N THR A 48 23.05 12.34 18.53
CA THR A 48 22.60 12.23 19.93
C THR A 48 21.11 12.45 20.20
N LEU A 49 20.36 11.34 20.18
CA LEU A 49 19.20 11.15 21.04
C LEU A 49 19.50 9.96 21.95
N GLU A 50 19.31 10.17 23.26
CA GLU A 50 19.53 9.16 24.29
C GLU A 50 18.59 7.96 24.10
N PRO A 51 19.04 6.73 24.44
CA PRO A 51 18.27 5.52 24.20
C PRO A 51 17.03 5.47 25.09
N VAL A 52 15.85 5.48 24.47
CA VAL A 52 14.65 4.90 25.10
C VAL A 52 14.94 3.41 25.26
N SER A 53 14.74 2.91 26.48
CA SER A 53 15.11 1.57 26.94
C SER A 53 14.91 0.45 25.90
N ASP A 54 16.00 -0.30 25.76
CA ASP A 54 16.24 -1.53 25.01
C ASP A 54 15.09 -2.57 25.05
N ASN A 55 14.05 -2.34 24.26
CA ASN A 55 13.22 -3.40 23.69
C ASN A 55 13.41 -3.31 22.17
N THR A 56 14.55 -3.80 21.70
CA THR A 56 14.88 -3.88 20.27
C THR A 56 13.97 -4.93 19.63
N ILE A 57 12.73 -4.57 19.34
CA ILE A 57 11.79 -5.47 18.71
C ILE A 57 12.07 -5.44 17.20
N TYR A 58 12.70 -6.50 16.70
CA TYR A 58 12.83 -6.70 15.26
C TYR A 58 11.48 -7.06 14.65
N PHE A 59 11.25 -6.65 13.40
CA PHE A 59 10.04 -7.05 12.68
C PHE A 59 9.86 -8.57 12.63
N SER A 60 10.96 -9.32 12.69
CA SER A 60 11.00 -10.79 12.69
C SER A 60 10.84 -11.45 14.06
N GLU A 61 10.93 -10.72 15.17
CA GLU A 61 11.03 -11.30 16.53
C GLU A 61 9.73 -11.20 17.33
N VAL A 62 8.65 -10.65 16.76
CA VAL A 62 7.34 -10.58 17.43
C VAL A 62 6.53 -11.82 17.10
N GLU A 63 6.80 -12.90 17.83
CA GLU A 63 5.85 -14.00 17.96
C GLU A 63 4.78 -13.58 18.99
N GLU A 64 3.66 -13.03 18.52
CA GLU A 64 2.45 -13.02 19.33
C GLU A 64 1.84 -14.43 19.28
N GLU A 65 1.30 -14.93 20.39
CA GLU A 65 0.48 -16.16 20.41
C GLU A 65 -0.70 -15.98 19.46
N VAL A 66 -0.48 -16.30 18.19
CA VAL A 66 -1.51 -16.30 17.17
C VAL A 66 -2.48 -17.40 17.57
N GLY A 67 -3.63 -17.02 18.13
CA GLY A 67 -4.78 -17.93 18.23
C GLY A 67 -4.88 -18.64 16.89
N GLU A 68 -4.78 -19.98 16.92
CA GLU A 68 -4.58 -20.89 15.79
C GLU A 68 -4.67 -20.20 14.43
N LYS A 69 -3.60 -20.24 13.61
CA LYS A 69 -3.66 -20.02 12.16
C LYS A 69 -4.92 -20.76 11.69
N LYS A 70 -6.07 -20.08 11.60
CA LYS A 70 -7.34 -20.79 11.47
C LYS A 70 -7.17 -21.49 10.16
N SER A 71 -7.22 -22.83 10.18
CA SER A 71 -6.84 -23.69 9.05
C SER A 71 -7.72 -23.49 7.81
N SER A 72 -8.61 -22.50 7.87
CA SER A 72 -9.18 -21.79 6.76
C SER A 72 -9.29 -20.34 7.22
N ARG A 73 -8.84 -19.36 6.44
CA ARG A 73 -9.51 -18.05 6.42
C ARG A 73 -10.97 -18.39 6.20
N THR A 74 -11.76 -18.47 7.27
CA THR A 74 -13.16 -18.82 7.16
C THR A 74 -13.74 -17.64 6.42
N ASN A 75 -14.16 -17.88 5.18
CA ASN A 75 -15.04 -16.99 4.44
C ASN A 75 -16.22 -16.70 5.37
N GLU A 76 -16.12 -15.67 6.21
CA GLU A 76 -17.26 -15.16 6.96
C GLU A 76 -18.29 -14.51 6.01
N TYR A 77 -18.01 -14.55 4.70
CA TYR A 77 -19.01 -14.52 3.63
C TYR A 77 -18.88 -15.77 2.74
N TYR A 78 -19.77 -16.73 2.97
CA TYR A 78 -19.69 -18.14 2.59
C TYR A 78 -19.72 -18.51 1.09
N ASP A 79 -19.75 -17.61 0.11
CA ASP A 79 -19.94 -18.05 -1.29
C ASP A 79 -19.54 -17.07 -2.41
N TYR A 80 -18.79 -16.00 -2.09
CA TYR A 80 -18.43 -15.00 -3.10
C TYR A 80 -16.92 -14.96 -3.34
N PHE A 81 -16.54 -15.29 -4.58
CA PHE A 81 -15.20 -15.05 -5.07
C PHE A 81 -14.98 -13.55 -5.29
N ILE A 82 -13.75 -13.06 -5.05
CA ILE A 82 -13.25 -11.82 -5.63
C ILE A 82 -13.22 -12.04 -7.14
N ILE A 83 -14.27 -11.67 -7.87
CA ILE A 83 -14.41 -11.87 -9.33
C ILE A 83 -14.49 -13.34 -9.75
N ASN A 84 -13.50 -14.16 -9.40
CA ASN A 84 -13.38 -15.58 -9.62
C ASN A 84 -12.41 -16.21 -8.59
N GLN A 85 -12.36 -17.54 -8.52
CA GLN A 85 -11.53 -18.27 -7.55
C GLN A 85 -10.03 -17.94 -7.68
N SER A 86 -9.52 -17.74 -8.89
CA SER A 86 -8.09 -17.47 -9.12
C SER A 86 -7.66 -16.14 -8.50
N GLU A 87 -8.46 -15.10 -8.69
CA GLU A 87 -8.20 -13.77 -8.11
C GLU A 87 -8.36 -13.79 -6.59
N THR A 88 -9.32 -14.56 -6.08
CA THR A 88 -9.50 -14.80 -4.64
C THR A 88 -8.26 -15.45 -4.03
N ASN A 89 -7.78 -16.53 -4.64
CA ASN A 89 -6.59 -17.23 -4.17
C ASN A 89 -5.35 -16.35 -4.24
N TRP A 90 -5.19 -15.59 -5.32
CA TRP A 90 -4.07 -14.67 -5.49
C TRP A 90 -4.08 -13.59 -4.40
N PHE A 91 -5.23 -12.96 -4.13
CA PHE A 91 -5.33 -11.91 -3.12
C PHE A 91 -5.00 -12.45 -1.71
N TYR A 92 -5.56 -13.60 -1.34
CA TYR A 92 -5.27 -14.17 -0.02
C TYR A 92 -3.84 -14.71 0.11
N ALA A 93 -3.21 -15.18 -0.97
CA ALA A 93 -1.79 -15.53 -0.94
C ALA A 93 -0.90 -14.30 -0.66
N ASN A 94 -1.22 -13.13 -1.22
CA ASN A 94 -0.51 -11.87 -0.88
C ASN A 94 -0.72 -11.50 0.58
N SER A 95 -1.92 -11.72 1.11
CA SER A 95 -2.20 -11.50 2.52
C SER A 95 -1.43 -12.46 3.42
N ASP A 96 -1.34 -13.75 3.06
CA ASP A 96 -0.56 -14.74 3.83
C ASP A 96 0.93 -14.38 3.85
N GLN A 97 1.46 -13.85 2.74
CA GLN A 97 2.85 -13.37 2.67
C GLN A 97 3.10 -12.17 3.58
N LEU A 98 2.13 -11.26 3.70
CA LEU A 98 2.19 -10.14 4.65
C LEU A 98 2.10 -10.63 6.10
N ASP A 99 1.24 -11.61 6.39
CA ASP A 99 1.14 -12.24 7.70
C ASP A 99 2.50 -12.83 8.13
N ASP A 100 3.10 -13.62 7.24
CA ASP A 100 4.39 -14.26 7.47
C ASP A 100 5.54 -13.22 7.56
N PHE A 101 5.51 -12.18 6.73
CA PHE A 101 6.54 -11.14 6.74
C PHE A 101 6.54 -10.31 8.03
N TRP A 102 5.36 -9.88 8.47
CA TRP A 102 5.21 -9.06 9.67
C TRP A 102 5.07 -9.89 10.95
N GLY A 103 4.95 -11.21 10.85
CA GLY A 103 4.68 -12.08 11.99
C GLY A 103 3.36 -11.72 12.68
N ARG A 104 2.33 -11.29 11.92
CA ARG A 104 1.02 -10.93 12.47
C ARG A 104 -0.07 -11.47 11.56
N TYR A 105 -0.89 -12.38 12.07
CA TYR A 105 -2.12 -12.75 11.38
C TYR A 105 -3.11 -11.58 11.39
N VAL A 106 -3.63 -11.21 10.22
CA VAL A 106 -4.69 -10.23 10.06
C VAL A 106 -5.83 -10.81 9.25
N ASP A 107 -7.04 -10.72 9.80
CA ASP A 107 -8.27 -11.15 9.14
C ASP A 107 -8.65 -10.16 8.03
N VAL A 108 -8.19 -10.42 6.81
CA VAL A 108 -8.52 -9.60 5.64
C VAL A 108 -9.85 -10.04 5.06
N LYS A 109 -10.80 -9.10 4.97
CA LYS A 109 -12.14 -9.30 4.44
C LYS A 109 -12.33 -8.49 3.18
N ILE A 110 -12.99 -9.09 2.18
CA ILE A 110 -13.40 -8.37 0.98
C ILE A 110 -14.82 -7.89 1.14
N LYS A 111 -15.04 -6.59 0.94
CA LYS A 111 -16.37 -6.01 0.87
C LYS A 111 -16.87 -6.04 -0.57
N HIS A 112 -17.82 -6.92 -0.83
CA HIS A 112 -18.46 -7.04 -2.15
C HIS A 112 -19.39 -5.86 -2.45
N GLY A 113 -19.37 -5.43 -3.71
CA GLY A 113 -20.20 -4.32 -4.20
C GLY A 113 -19.42 -3.33 -5.05
N GLY A 114 -20.11 -2.69 -6.00
CA GLY A 114 -19.50 -1.78 -6.98
C GLY A 114 -19.15 -0.37 -6.45
N TYR A 115 -19.42 -0.08 -5.17
CA TYR A 115 -19.36 1.29 -4.64
C TYR A 115 -18.27 1.52 -3.58
N ASP A 116 -17.71 0.46 -3.00
CA ASP A 116 -16.68 0.59 -1.98
C ASP A 116 -15.30 0.72 -2.62
N PHE A 117 -14.96 1.96 -2.96
CA PHE A 117 -13.62 2.34 -3.44
C PHE A 117 -12.72 2.73 -2.27
N ASN A 118 -12.50 1.83 -1.32
CA ASN A 118 -11.56 2.06 -0.23
C ASN A 118 -11.04 0.76 0.39
N ALA A 119 -10.00 0.87 1.20
CA ALA A 119 -9.57 -0.14 2.16
C ALA A 119 -9.45 0.49 3.56
N TYR A 120 -9.63 -0.31 4.61
CA TYR A 120 -9.58 0.17 5.99
C TYR A 120 -8.95 -0.88 6.89
N SER A 121 -7.95 -0.45 7.64
CA SER A 121 -7.36 -1.22 8.74
C SER A 121 -8.08 -0.95 10.06
N TYR A 122 -8.35 -2.01 10.82
CA TYR A 122 -8.89 -1.94 12.18
C TYR A 122 -7.90 -2.62 13.15
N PRO A 123 -6.88 -1.89 13.62
CA PRO A 123 -5.73 -2.51 14.27
C PRO A 123 -6.02 -3.18 15.62
N SER A 124 -6.94 -2.62 16.40
CA SER A 124 -7.37 -3.17 17.70
C SER A 124 -8.01 -4.56 17.60
N ASN A 125 -8.52 -4.92 16.42
CA ASN A 125 -9.25 -6.15 16.19
C ASN A 125 -8.55 -7.07 15.17
N ALA A 126 -7.33 -6.70 14.74
CA ALA A 126 -6.53 -7.44 13.78
C ALA A 126 -7.29 -7.82 12.50
N TYR A 127 -8.06 -6.88 11.93
CA TYR A 127 -8.76 -7.11 10.66
C TYR A 127 -8.63 -5.93 9.69
N ILE A 128 -8.73 -6.24 8.40
CA ILE A 128 -8.72 -5.27 7.30
C ILE A 128 -9.96 -5.49 6.45
N TRP A 129 -10.59 -4.41 6.00
CA TRP A 129 -11.63 -4.44 4.98
C TRP A 129 -11.08 -3.89 3.68
N PHE A 130 -11.24 -4.65 2.59
CA PHE A 130 -10.75 -4.27 1.28
C PHE A 130 -11.91 -4.28 0.28
N GLY A 131 -12.21 -3.13 -0.32
CA GLY A 131 -13.33 -2.99 -1.25
C GLY A 131 -13.09 -3.72 -2.57
N GLU A 132 -14.10 -4.45 -3.07
CA GLU A 132 -13.97 -5.17 -4.34
C GLU A 132 -13.84 -4.20 -5.55
N ALA A 133 -14.54 -3.06 -5.52
CA ALA A 133 -14.40 -2.03 -6.55
C ALA A 133 -12.98 -1.42 -6.56
N PHE A 134 -12.42 -1.19 -5.37
CA PHE A 134 -11.04 -0.78 -5.17
C PHE A 134 -10.05 -1.80 -5.74
N TYR A 135 -10.21 -3.08 -5.36
CA TYR A 135 -9.44 -4.19 -5.91
C TYR A 135 -9.45 -4.21 -7.44
N ARG A 136 -10.65 -4.20 -8.04
CA ARG A 136 -10.82 -4.26 -9.50
C ARG A 136 -10.10 -3.11 -10.21
N HIS A 137 -10.18 -1.90 -9.66
CA HIS A 137 -9.52 -0.75 -10.24
C HIS A 137 -7.99 -0.92 -10.26
N PHE A 138 -7.37 -1.20 -9.12
CA PHE A 138 -5.91 -1.34 -9.06
C PHE A 138 -5.41 -2.59 -9.78
N ARG A 139 -6.16 -3.69 -9.71
CA ARG A 139 -5.80 -4.95 -10.37
C ARG A 139 -5.75 -4.83 -11.89
N TYR A 140 -6.67 -4.09 -12.50
CA TYR A 140 -6.82 -4.06 -13.97
C TYR A 140 -6.49 -2.74 -14.64
N ASN A 141 -6.54 -1.60 -13.93
CA ASN A 141 -6.43 -0.28 -14.56
C ASN A 141 -5.13 0.47 -14.20
N VAL A 142 -4.47 0.14 -13.08
CA VAL A 142 -3.24 0.82 -12.64
C VAL A 142 -1.97 0.08 -13.13
N GLY A 143 -2.10 -1.16 -13.57
CA GLY A 143 -1.00 -1.94 -14.16
C GLY A 143 -0.15 -2.67 -13.11
N GLY A 144 1.04 -3.13 -13.53
CA GLY A 144 1.99 -3.81 -12.63
C GLY A 144 1.60 -5.22 -12.17
N ASN A 145 0.75 -5.93 -12.92
CA ASN A 145 0.36 -7.32 -12.62
C ASN A 145 -0.13 -7.56 -11.17
N GLY A 146 -0.85 -6.59 -10.58
CA GLY A 146 -1.36 -6.69 -9.21
C GLY A 146 -0.45 -6.08 -8.14
N VAL A 147 0.77 -5.63 -8.48
CA VAL A 147 1.68 -4.96 -7.54
C VAL A 147 1.02 -3.77 -6.83
N ALA A 148 0.17 -2.99 -7.51
CA ALA A 148 -0.58 -1.91 -6.87
C ALA A 148 -1.53 -2.43 -5.77
N VAL A 149 -2.23 -3.55 -6.00
CA VAL A 149 -3.09 -4.16 -4.97
C VAL A 149 -2.26 -4.65 -3.79
N THR A 150 -1.14 -5.32 -4.05
CA THR A 150 -0.20 -5.78 -3.02
C THR A 150 0.30 -4.60 -2.17
N GLY A 151 0.65 -3.48 -2.81
CA GLY A 151 1.09 -2.27 -2.12
C GLY A 151 0.00 -1.59 -1.29
N MET A 152 -1.26 -1.58 -1.76
CA MET A 152 -2.38 -1.06 -0.96
C MET A 152 -2.62 -1.96 0.25
N LEU A 153 -2.61 -3.27 0.05
CA LEU A 153 -2.78 -4.21 1.16
C LEU A 153 -1.65 -4.09 2.17
N ALA A 154 -0.40 -3.94 1.70
CA ALA A 154 0.77 -3.72 2.56
C ALA A 154 0.66 -2.43 3.39
N HIS A 155 0.06 -1.37 2.84
CA HIS A 155 -0.23 -0.14 3.58
C HIS A 155 -1.24 -0.39 4.71
N GLU A 156 -2.33 -1.12 4.45
CA GLU A 156 -3.30 -1.46 5.51
C GLU A 156 -2.68 -2.35 6.60
N TYR A 157 -1.78 -3.26 6.23
CA TYR A 157 -0.98 -4.03 7.18
C TYR A 157 -0.01 -3.15 7.97
N ALA A 158 0.56 -2.13 7.36
CA ALA A 158 1.45 -1.23 8.07
C ALA A 158 0.75 -0.53 9.24
N HIS A 159 -0.54 -0.18 9.11
CA HIS A 159 -1.33 0.30 10.25
C HIS A 159 -1.47 -0.73 11.38
N GLN A 160 -1.58 -2.01 11.06
CA GLN A 160 -1.58 -3.10 12.04
C GLN A 160 -0.24 -3.19 12.79
N VAL A 161 0.87 -3.05 12.04
CA VAL A 161 2.23 -3.06 12.59
C VAL A 161 2.47 -1.83 13.46
N GLN A 162 2.07 -0.64 13.02
CA GLN A 162 2.17 0.60 13.78
C GLN A 162 1.48 0.51 15.13
N TRP A 163 0.27 -0.08 15.15
CA TRP A 163 -0.50 -0.29 16.37
C TRP A 163 0.18 -1.28 17.30
N ARG A 164 0.51 -2.47 16.78
CA ARG A 164 1.11 -3.56 17.56
C ARG A 164 2.44 -3.15 18.19
N LEU A 165 3.27 -2.41 17.45
CA LEU A 165 4.63 -2.06 17.88
C LEU A 165 4.71 -0.67 18.53
N GLY A 166 3.62 0.08 18.59
CA GLY A 166 3.60 1.42 19.16
C GLY A 166 4.50 2.43 18.42
N ILE A 167 4.77 2.20 17.13
CA ILE A 167 5.65 3.06 16.32
C ILE A 167 4.91 4.13 15.52
N GLY A 168 3.57 4.04 15.45
CA GLY A 168 2.71 5.04 14.84
C GLY A 168 2.50 6.26 15.72
N ASN A 169 2.29 7.43 15.10
CA ASN A 169 1.83 8.64 15.78
C ASN A 169 0.39 8.97 15.36
N TYR A 170 -0.58 8.35 16.02
CA TYR A 170 -2.01 8.51 15.73
C TYR A 170 -2.55 9.92 16.02
N ASN A 171 -1.78 10.77 16.70
CA ASN A 171 -2.15 12.17 16.94
C ASN A 171 -1.84 13.08 15.75
N TYR A 172 -1.08 12.59 14.76
CA TYR A 172 -0.72 13.35 13.57
C TYR A 172 -0.99 12.48 12.34
N THR A 173 -2.18 12.65 11.76
CA THR A 173 -2.73 11.76 10.73
C THR A 173 -1.78 11.61 9.53
N LEU A 174 -1.25 12.71 9.00
CA LEU A 174 -0.34 12.65 7.85
C LEU A 174 0.94 11.83 8.12
N TYR A 175 1.53 11.92 9.32
CA TYR A 175 2.72 11.12 9.69
C TYR A 175 2.35 9.65 9.72
N HIS A 176 1.20 9.33 10.29
CA HIS A 176 0.71 7.97 10.41
C HIS A 176 0.54 7.31 9.03
N GLU A 177 -0.07 8.04 8.10
CA GLU A 177 -0.29 7.61 6.71
C GLU A 177 1.02 7.47 5.93
N LEU A 178 1.91 8.47 5.99
CA LEU A 178 3.19 8.39 5.27
C LEU A 178 4.12 7.34 5.86
N GLN A 179 4.08 7.10 7.17
CA GLN A 179 4.85 5.99 7.75
C GLN A 179 4.28 4.64 7.29
N ALA A 180 2.96 4.53 7.10
CA ALA A 180 2.35 3.33 6.52
C ALA A 180 2.78 3.12 5.06
N ASP A 181 2.85 4.17 4.25
CA ASP A 181 3.42 4.13 2.89
C ASP A 181 4.89 3.68 2.88
N ALA A 182 5.70 4.19 3.82
CA ALA A 182 7.08 3.77 3.96
C ALA A 182 7.20 2.30 4.39
N LEU A 183 6.39 1.82 5.33
CA LEU A 183 6.39 0.40 5.71
C LEU A 183 5.95 -0.50 4.56
N ALA A 184 4.98 -0.06 3.75
CA ALA A 184 4.61 -0.74 2.52
C ALA A 184 5.81 -0.82 1.56
N GLY A 185 6.45 0.31 1.26
CA GLY A 185 7.66 0.34 0.43
C GLY A 185 8.79 -0.55 0.95
N TYR A 186 8.95 -0.64 2.28
CA TYR A 186 9.90 -1.54 2.92
C TYR A 186 9.56 -3.00 2.62
N PHE A 187 8.31 -3.44 2.86
CA PHE A 187 7.86 -4.79 2.49
C PHE A 187 8.10 -5.09 1.00
N MET A 188 7.72 -4.16 0.11
CA MET A 188 7.85 -4.39 -1.34
C MET A 188 9.31 -4.56 -1.77
N GLY A 189 10.24 -3.81 -1.17
CA GLY A 189 11.67 -3.87 -1.49
C GLY A 189 12.44 -4.97 -0.76
N HIS A 190 11.89 -5.51 0.33
CA HIS A 190 12.62 -6.42 1.22
C HIS A 190 12.79 -7.81 0.62
N ARG A 191 13.96 -8.42 0.83
CA ARG A 191 14.31 -9.76 0.29
C ARG A 191 13.38 -10.90 0.75
N SER A 192 12.80 -10.75 1.93
CA SER A 192 11.81 -11.68 2.52
C SER A 192 10.37 -11.21 2.32
N GLY A 193 10.17 -10.03 1.74
CA GLY A 193 8.86 -9.54 1.31
C GLY A 193 8.66 -9.87 -0.17
N GLU A 194 8.24 -8.88 -0.97
CA GLU A 194 8.08 -9.08 -2.43
C GLU A 194 9.41 -9.06 -3.20
N ASN A 195 10.45 -8.45 -2.62
CA ASN A 195 11.78 -8.30 -3.23
C ASN A 195 11.75 -7.66 -4.64
N LEU A 196 10.82 -6.73 -4.86
CA LEU A 196 10.70 -6.03 -6.14
C LEU A 196 11.89 -5.10 -6.39
N ASN A 197 12.07 -4.74 -7.66
CA ASN A 197 12.93 -3.62 -8.05
C ASN A 197 12.15 -2.30 -8.00
N TRP A 198 12.86 -1.17 -8.06
CA TRP A 198 12.22 0.14 -7.93
C TRP A 198 11.21 0.45 -9.05
N ASP A 199 11.45 -0.02 -10.28
CA ASP A 199 10.52 0.24 -11.39
C ASP A 199 9.18 -0.46 -11.20
N GLU A 200 9.17 -1.61 -10.51
CA GLU A 200 7.94 -2.30 -10.11
C GLU A 200 7.27 -1.59 -8.92
N VAL A 201 8.05 -1.17 -7.92
CA VAL A 201 7.53 -0.47 -6.73
C VAL A 201 6.89 0.88 -7.07
N LYS A 202 7.32 1.54 -8.16
CA LYS A 202 6.65 2.75 -8.66
C LYS A 202 5.15 2.53 -8.89
N PHE A 203 4.69 1.34 -9.26
CA PHE A 203 3.24 1.08 -9.40
C PHE A 203 2.49 1.15 -8.07
N VAL A 204 3.15 0.79 -6.95
CA VAL A 204 2.62 1.00 -5.60
C VAL A 204 2.52 2.49 -5.30
N ALA A 205 3.60 3.24 -5.54
CA ALA A 205 3.63 4.67 -5.30
C ALA A 205 2.59 5.42 -6.14
N HIS A 206 2.40 5.03 -7.41
CA HIS A 206 1.32 5.54 -8.25
C HIS A 206 -0.06 5.15 -7.70
N GLY A 207 -0.23 3.91 -7.24
CA GLY A 207 -1.49 3.45 -6.67
C GLY A 207 -1.89 4.24 -5.42
N GLN A 208 -0.97 4.38 -4.47
CA GLN A 208 -1.16 5.12 -3.22
C GLN A 208 -1.36 6.61 -3.53
N GLY A 209 -0.59 7.14 -4.48
CA GLY A 209 -0.73 8.51 -4.96
C GLY A 209 -2.07 8.79 -5.67
N SER A 210 -2.69 7.79 -6.30
CA SER A 210 -3.99 7.97 -6.98
C SER A 210 -5.18 8.09 -6.04
N VAL A 211 -4.98 7.73 -4.76
CA VAL A 211 -5.92 7.95 -3.66
C VAL A 211 -5.40 9.03 -2.69
N ALA A 212 -4.49 9.89 -3.16
CA ALA A 212 -3.95 11.02 -2.40
C ALA A 212 -4.97 12.15 -2.21
N GLY A 213 -4.78 12.92 -1.14
CA GLY A 213 -5.65 14.02 -0.74
C GLY A 213 -6.09 13.93 0.71
N GLY A 214 -6.44 15.08 1.30
CA GLY A 214 -6.86 15.18 2.70
C GLY A 214 -5.80 14.65 3.67
N ASP A 215 -6.21 13.72 4.52
CA ASP A 215 -5.39 13.18 5.60
C ASP A 215 -4.28 12.21 5.12
N HIS A 216 -4.37 11.67 3.90
CA HIS A 216 -3.38 10.73 3.33
C HIS A 216 -2.11 11.40 2.80
N GLY A 217 -2.12 12.73 2.64
CA GLY A 217 -1.01 13.48 2.02
C GLY A 217 -1.10 13.59 0.51
N THR A 218 -0.19 14.37 -0.07
CA THR A 218 -0.09 14.61 -1.51
C THR A 218 0.57 13.43 -2.23
N TYR A 219 0.35 13.34 -3.54
CA TYR A 219 1.02 12.35 -4.39
C TYR A 219 2.54 12.27 -4.14
N ASN A 220 3.22 13.42 -4.12
CA ASN A 220 4.67 13.48 -3.93
C ASN A 220 5.10 13.03 -2.54
N GLN A 221 4.33 13.37 -1.50
CA GLN A 221 4.61 12.94 -0.12
C GLN A 221 4.53 11.42 0.00
N ARG A 222 3.45 10.83 -0.53
CA ARG A 222 3.23 9.37 -0.53
C ARG A 222 4.30 8.64 -1.34
N TYR A 223 4.59 9.13 -2.55
CA TYR A 223 5.64 8.57 -3.41
C TYR A 223 7.00 8.54 -2.72
N ASN A 224 7.39 9.66 -2.10
CA ASN A 224 8.67 9.76 -1.39
C ASN A 224 8.72 8.85 -0.17
N ALA A 225 7.61 8.72 0.57
CA ALA A 225 7.50 7.82 1.71
C ALA A 225 7.75 6.36 1.29
N VAL A 226 7.08 5.87 0.24
CA VAL A 226 7.34 4.54 -0.34
C VAL A 226 8.81 4.35 -0.71
N GLN A 227 9.40 5.36 -1.36
CA GLN A 227 10.79 5.31 -1.79
C GLN A 227 11.76 5.13 -0.62
N ILE A 228 11.50 5.77 0.51
CA ILE A 228 12.35 5.66 1.69
C ILE A 228 12.24 4.28 2.31
N GLY A 229 11.03 3.77 2.48
CA GLY A 229 10.79 2.40 2.89
C GLY A 229 11.59 1.40 2.06
N TYR A 230 11.45 1.50 0.74
CA TYR A 230 12.17 0.66 -0.21
C TYR A 230 13.70 0.77 -0.05
N ASN A 231 14.23 1.98 0.09
CA ASN A 231 15.65 2.21 0.27
C ASN A 231 16.16 1.62 1.59
N ILE A 232 15.39 1.74 2.68
CA ILE A 232 15.72 1.11 3.97
C ILE A 232 15.77 -0.42 3.77
N ALA A 233 14.81 -1.03 3.08
CA ALA A 233 14.80 -2.46 2.83
C ALA A 233 16.01 -2.96 2.03
N LYS A 234 16.45 -2.20 1.02
CA LYS A 234 17.61 -2.56 0.20
C LYS A 234 18.94 -2.38 0.95
N ASN A 235 19.05 -1.36 1.80
CA ASN A 235 20.30 -1.01 2.47
C ASN A 235 20.46 -1.67 3.84
N ASN A 236 19.36 -1.80 4.60
CA ASN A 236 19.33 -2.40 5.92
C ASN A 236 18.08 -3.27 6.14
N PRO A 237 18.03 -4.46 5.54
CA PRO A 237 16.90 -5.37 5.66
C PRO A 237 16.71 -5.93 7.08
N ASN A 238 17.71 -5.96 7.95
CA ASN A 238 17.56 -6.48 9.32
C ASN A 238 17.47 -5.34 10.34
N ILE A 239 16.43 -4.53 10.23
CA ILE A 239 16.21 -3.34 11.06
C ILE A 239 15.12 -3.60 12.10
N SER A 240 15.25 -3.01 13.29
CA SER A 240 14.17 -3.02 14.28
C SER A 240 13.08 -2.03 13.92
N ALA A 241 11.88 -2.20 14.48
CA ALA A 241 10.78 -1.27 14.23
C ALA A 241 11.09 0.15 14.73
N GLN A 242 11.81 0.27 15.85
CA GLN A 242 12.25 1.54 16.41
C GLN A 242 13.31 2.21 15.52
N GLU A 243 14.23 1.43 14.97
CA GLU A 243 15.26 1.95 14.06
C GLU A 243 14.66 2.34 12.70
N PHE A 244 13.69 1.58 12.20
CA PHE A 244 12.88 2.01 11.04
C PHE A 244 12.18 3.34 11.32
N LYS A 245 11.49 3.44 12.46
CA LYS A 245 10.81 4.67 12.87
C LYS A 245 11.78 5.84 12.94
N ARG A 246 12.96 5.65 13.54
CA ARG A 246 13.99 6.70 13.65
C ARG A 246 14.46 7.18 12.28
N GLN A 247 14.68 6.27 11.34
CA GLN A 247 15.08 6.65 9.97
C GLN A 247 13.95 7.37 9.23
N PHE A 248 12.70 6.96 9.44
CA PHE A 248 11.53 7.65 8.91
C PHE A 248 11.38 9.06 9.52
N ASP A 249 11.51 9.20 10.84
CA ASP A 249 11.42 10.48 11.56
C ASP A 249 12.44 11.50 11.02
N ASN A 250 13.68 11.05 10.77
CA ASN A 250 14.74 11.89 10.20
C ASN A 250 14.44 12.39 8.78
N TRP A 251 13.59 11.70 8.04
CA TRP A 251 13.14 12.18 6.74
C TRP A 251 11.92 13.11 6.88
N PHE A 252 11.02 12.77 7.79
CA PHE A 252 9.73 13.44 7.92
C PHE A 252 9.86 14.86 8.48
N TYR A 253 10.75 15.07 9.45
CA TYR A 253 11.01 16.36 10.12
C TYR A 253 12.25 17.06 9.58
#